data_AF-A0A433PA23-F1
#
_entry.id   AF-A0A433PA23-F1
#
_cell.length_a   1.000
_cell.length_b   1.000
_cell.length_c   1.000
_cell.angle_alpha   90.00
_cell.angle_beta   90.00
_cell.angle_gamma   90.00
#
_symmetry.space_group_name_H-M   'P 1'
#
loop_
_entity.id
_entity.type
_entity.pdbx_description
1 polymer ?
#
loop_
_entity_poly.entity_id
_entity_poly.type
_entity_poly.pdbx_seq_one_letter_code
_entity_poly.pdbx_strand_id
1 'polypeptide(L)'
;MHFSQGYFFIRSRQNGKILDIKDGSSKVENFDNDNRSGKLVPERSICQYERKWIYKAQSQRWGYENGFIYCLANPDLVLDTRGGKDSDGAEIIVYDRKYEVNSYQMWESRGSKIKPKACLP
;
A
#
# COMPACT_ATOMS: atom_id res chain seq x y z
N MET A 1 8.55 -0.85 14.40
CA MET A 1 7.43 0.10 14.21
C MET A 1 6.32 -0.29 15.16
N HIS A 2 5.78 0.63 15.97
CA HIS A 2 4.58 0.38 16.76
C HIS A 2 3.48 1.27 16.19
N PHE A 3 2.66 0.71 15.30
CA PHE A 3 1.43 1.36 14.88
C PHE A 3 0.37 1.04 15.93
N SER A 4 -0.31 2.05 16.47
CA SER A 4 -1.56 1.83 17.20
C SER A 4 -2.48 0.98 16.33
N GLN A 5 -3.19 0.00 16.91
CA GLN A 5 -4.17 -0.82 16.19
C GLN A 5 -4.98 0.03 15.19
N GLY A 6 -4.85 -0.26 13.90
CA GLY A 6 -5.44 0.57 12.84
C GLY A 6 -4.65 0.56 11.54
N TYR A 7 -4.95 1.53 10.68
CA TYR A 7 -4.29 1.73 9.39
C TYR A 7 -3.55 3.06 9.35
N PHE A 8 -2.62 3.18 8.42
CA PHE A 8 -1.89 4.41 8.11
C PHE A 8 -1.93 4.73 6.62
N PHE A 9 -1.58 5.98 6.31
CA PHE A 9 -1.30 6.44 4.96
C PHE A 9 0.19 6.70 4.84
N ILE A 10 0.81 6.28 3.73
CA ILE A 10 2.20 6.64 3.42
C ILE A 10 2.15 7.89 2.54
N ARG A 11 2.56 9.04 3.09
CA ARG A 11 2.49 10.35 2.43
C ARG A 11 3.87 10.78 1.93
N SER A 12 3.95 11.12 0.64
CA SER A 12 5.10 11.78 0.05
C SER A 12 5.24 13.18 0.63
N ARG A 13 6.42 13.48 1.21
CA ARG A 13 6.75 14.83 1.68
C ARG A 13 6.97 15.82 0.55
N GLN A 14 7.30 15.34 -0.66
CA GLN A 14 7.61 16.19 -1.81
C GLN A 14 6.37 16.90 -2.36
N ASN A 15 5.25 16.18 -2.47
CA ASN A 15 4.06 16.68 -3.17
C ASN A 15 2.76 16.48 -2.36
N GLY A 16 2.83 15.86 -1.18
CA GLY A 16 1.69 15.59 -0.33
C GLY A 16 0.75 14.47 -0.79
N LYS A 17 1.00 13.87 -1.96
CA LYS A 17 0.29 12.67 -2.44
C LYS A 17 0.59 11.48 -1.54
N ILE A 18 -0.26 10.46 -1.63
CA ILE A 18 -0.13 9.25 -0.83
C ILE A 18 0.03 8.01 -1.71
N LEU A 19 0.57 6.95 -1.11
CA LEU A 19 0.73 5.66 -1.75
C LEU A 19 -0.63 5.00 -2.01
N ASP A 20 -0.90 4.64 -3.27
CA ASP A 20 -2.14 4.04 -3.77
C ASP A 20 -1.82 2.79 -4.60
N ILE A 21 -2.68 1.77 -4.51
CA ILE A 21 -2.68 0.64 -5.45
C ILE A 21 -3.34 1.13 -6.75
N LYS A 22 -2.59 1.11 -7.86
CA LYS A 22 -3.05 1.61 -9.15
C LYS A 22 -4.34 0.88 -9.59
N ASP A 23 -5.35 1.67 -9.93
CA ASP A 23 -6.71 1.22 -10.30
C ASP A 23 -7.43 0.37 -9.23
N GLY A 24 -6.99 0.41 -7.97
CA GLY A 24 -7.57 -0.35 -6.86
C GLY A 24 -8.85 0.24 -6.26
N SER A 25 -9.51 1.18 -6.94
CA SER A 25 -10.71 1.86 -6.42
C SER A 25 -11.98 1.04 -6.64
N SER A 26 -12.84 0.94 -5.62
CA SER A 26 -14.21 0.45 -5.79
C SER A 26 -14.91 1.27 -6.88
N LYS A 27 -15.42 0.59 -7.91
CA LYS A 27 -15.97 1.16 -9.14
C LYS A 27 -16.75 2.47 -8.93
N VAL A 28 -16.50 3.45 -9.79
CA VAL A 28 -17.60 4.14 -10.47
C VAL A 28 -17.76 3.42 -11.80
N GLU A 29 -18.99 3.03 -12.08
CA GLU A 29 -19.41 2.29 -13.27
C GLU A 29 -19.02 3.05 -14.54
N ASN A 30 -17.87 2.73 -15.12
CA ASN A 30 -17.60 3.02 -16.53
C ASN A 30 -16.79 1.86 -17.10
N PHE A 31 -17.20 1.48 -18.30
CA PHE A 31 -16.96 0.23 -19.00
C PHE A 31 -15.52 0.16 -19.54
N ASP A 32 -14.51 0.17 -18.69
CA ASP A 32 -13.17 -0.22 -19.12
C ASP A 32 -13.18 -1.73 -19.42
N ASN A 33 -12.84 -2.12 -20.65
CA ASN A 33 -12.75 -3.52 -21.09
C ASN A 33 -11.67 -4.35 -20.34
N ASP A 34 -10.97 -3.76 -19.37
CA ASP A 34 -10.09 -4.50 -18.45
C ASP A 34 -10.92 -5.04 -17.28
N ASN A 35 -11.19 -6.35 -17.30
CA ASN A 35 -11.88 -7.10 -16.24
C ASN A 35 -11.23 -6.98 -14.84
N ARG A 36 -10.05 -6.35 -14.74
CA ARG A 36 -9.38 -6.07 -13.48
C ARG A 36 -9.62 -4.66 -12.94
N SER A 37 -10.18 -3.72 -13.72
CA SER A 37 -10.38 -2.32 -13.28
C SER A 37 -11.23 -2.25 -12.01
N GLY A 38 -10.72 -1.53 -11.01
CA GLY A 38 -11.36 -1.36 -9.71
C GLY A 38 -11.29 -2.56 -8.76
N LYS A 39 -10.60 -3.64 -9.14
CA LYS A 39 -10.37 -4.80 -8.26
C LYS A 39 -9.00 -4.72 -7.59
N LEU A 40 -8.98 -5.00 -6.28
CA LEU A 40 -7.76 -5.25 -5.52
C LEU A 40 -7.32 -6.69 -5.78
N VAL A 41 -6.39 -6.85 -6.73
CA VAL A 41 -5.84 -8.14 -7.16
C VAL A 41 -4.30 -8.07 -7.16
N PRO A 42 -3.60 -9.21 -7.16
CA PRO A 42 -2.15 -9.26 -7.30
C PRO A 42 -1.63 -8.57 -8.57
N GLU A 43 -0.33 -8.30 -8.58
CA GLU A 43 0.45 -7.71 -9.68
C GLU A 43 0.18 -6.24 -9.98
N ARG A 44 -0.74 -5.61 -9.25
CA ARG A 44 -1.02 -4.19 -9.37
C ARG A 44 0.15 -3.34 -8.88
N SER A 45 0.60 -2.44 -9.75
CA SER A 45 1.63 -1.46 -9.43
C SER A 45 1.19 -0.48 -8.35
N ILE A 46 2.17 0.07 -7.64
CA ILE A 46 1.96 1.17 -6.72
C ILE A 46 2.15 2.52 -7.42
N CYS A 47 1.32 3.51 -7.08
CA CYS A 47 1.47 4.88 -7.57
C CYS A 47 1.30 5.91 -6.45
N GLN A 48 1.61 7.17 -6.75
CA GLN A 48 1.27 8.30 -5.90
C GLN A 48 -0.05 8.92 -6.39
N TYR A 49 -1.00 9.11 -5.49
CA TYR A 49 -2.32 9.68 -5.81
C TYR A 49 -2.82 10.64 -4.73
N GLU A 50 -3.76 11.51 -5.09
CA GLU A 50 -4.49 12.35 -4.15
C GLU A 50 -5.21 11.48 -3.11
N ARG A 51 -5.22 11.93 -1.86
CA ARG A 51 -5.91 11.20 -0.79
C ARG A 51 -7.42 11.21 -1.04
N LYS A 52 -8.00 10.03 -1.23
CA LYS A 52 -9.44 9.82 -1.39
C LYS A 52 -10.12 9.96 -0.02
N TRP A 53 -11.42 10.28 -0.05
CA TRP A 53 -12.27 10.21 1.14
C TRP A 53 -12.23 8.81 1.75
N ILE A 54 -12.37 8.71 3.08
CA ILE A 54 -12.09 7.46 3.81
C ILE A 54 -12.88 6.25 3.28
N TYR A 55 -14.13 6.45 2.90
CA TYR A 55 -15.02 5.41 2.36
C TYR A 55 -14.64 4.97 0.93
N LYS A 56 -13.83 5.75 0.21
CA LYS A 56 -13.28 5.45 -1.13
C LYS A 56 -11.77 5.12 -1.10
N ALA A 57 -11.12 5.19 0.06
CA ALA A 57 -9.68 5.06 0.23
C ALA A 57 -9.23 3.61 0.47
N GLN A 58 -9.93 2.61 -0.09
CA GLN A 58 -9.65 1.20 0.15
C GLN A 58 -8.22 0.81 -0.29
N SER A 59 -7.79 1.28 -1.46
CA SER A 59 -6.45 1.09 -2.04
C SER A 59 -5.33 1.95 -1.42
N GLN A 60 -5.65 2.78 -0.43
CA GLN A 60 -4.75 3.80 0.14
C GLN A 60 -4.44 3.59 1.61
N ARG A 61 -5.13 2.65 2.25
CA ARG A 61 -4.99 2.35 3.67
C ARG A 61 -4.11 1.13 3.84
N TRP A 62 -3.04 1.31 4.61
CA TRP A 62 -2.02 0.31 4.81
C TRP A 62 -1.99 -0.12 6.27
N GLY A 63 -1.80 -1.41 6.51
CA GLY A 63 -1.45 -1.95 7.82
C GLY A 63 -0.01 -2.43 7.82
N TYR A 64 0.52 -2.72 9.02
CA TYR A 64 1.85 -3.29 9.17
C TYR A 64 1.83 -4.34 10.26
N GLU A 65 2.27 -5.55 9.94
CA GLU A 65 2.33 -6.68 10.86
C GLU A 65 3.48 -7.60 10.45
N ASN A 66 4.35 -7.94 11.41
CA ASN A 66 5.42 -8.93 11.22
C ASN A 66 6.28 -8.73 9.96
N GLY A 67 6.57 -7.47 9.61
CA GLY A 67 7.38 -7.11 8.42
C GLY A 67 6.56 -6.89 7.15
N PHE A 68 5.30 -7.31 7.10
CA PHE A 68 4.44 -7.05 5.94
C PHE A 68 3.81 -5.67 6.02
N ILE A 69 3.84 -4.92 4.92
CA ILE A 69 2.94 -3.79 4.69
C ILE A 69 1.79 -4.28 3.82
N TYR A 70 0.57 -4.30 4.35
CA TYR A 70 -0.59 -4.91 3.70
C TYR A 70 -1.70 -3.90 3.39
N CYS A 71 -2.49 -4.17 2.35
CA CYS A 71 -3.68 -3.40 2.05
C CYS A 71 -4.75 -3.68 3.12
N LEU A 72 -5.28 -2.64 3.77
CA LEU A 72 -6.29 -2.85 4.83
C LEU A 72 -7.58 -3.49 4.27
N ALA A 73 -7.95 -3.19 3.03
CA ALA A 73 -9.15 -3.74 2.40
C ALA A 73 -8.99 -5.21 1.98
N ASN A 74 -7.76 -5.69 1.84
CA ASN A 74 -7.45 -7.10 1.62
C ASN A 74 -6.06 -7.42 2.24
N PRO A 75 -6.01 -7.91 3.49
CA PRO A 75 -4.76 -8.16 4.20
C PRO A 75 -3.84 -9.22 3.58
N ASP A 76 -4.37 -10.05 2.68
CA ASP A 76 -3.57 -11.03 1.93
C ASP A 76 -2.77 -10.39 0.80
N LEU A 77 -3.08 -9.15 0.41
CA LEU A 77 -2.29 -8.36 -0.54
C LEU A 77 -1.26 -7.50 0.19
N VAL A 78 0.02 -7.82 -0.02
CA VAL A 78 1.17 -7.18 0.62
C VAL A 78 2.06 -6.46 -0.40
N LEU A 79 2.82 -5.45 0.03
CA LEU A 79 3.85 -4.83 -0.80
C LEU A 79 4.94 -5.86 -1.14
N ASP A 80 5.27 -5.94 -2.42
CA ASP A 80 6.17 -6.93 -3.01
C ASP A 80 7.08 -6.25 -4.03
N THR A 81 8.37 -6.55 -3.98
CA THR A 81 9.29 -6.21 -5.06
C THR A 81 9.15 -7.23 -6.18
N ARG A 82 8.62 -6.82 -7.34
CA ARG A 82 8.18 -7.73 -8.41
C ARG A 82 9.25 -8.76 -8.78
N GLY A 83 8.93 -10.02 -8.54
CA GLY A 83 9.80 -11.15 -8.88
C GLY A 83 11.07 -11.24 -8.03
N GLY A 84 11.14 -10.55 -6.90
CA GLY A 84 12.30 -10.53 -6.01
C GLY A 84 13.54 -9.87 -6.61
N LYS A 85 13.38 -9.03 -7.63
CA LYS A 85 14.50 -8.35 -8.30
C LYS A 85 15.14 -7.32 -7.37
N ASP A 86 16.47 -7.31 -7.34
CA ASP A 86 17.29 -6.37 -6.57
C ASP A 86 17.96 -5.29 -7.45
N SER A 87 17.72 -5.33 -8.77
CA SER A 87 18.19 -4.33 -9.71
C SER A 87 17.50 -2.98 -9.53
N ASP A 88 18.24 -1.89 -9.76
CA ASP A 88 17.67 -0.54 -9.82
C ASP A 88 16.46 -0.47 -10.76
N GLY A 89 15.42 0.23 -10.30
CA GLY A 89 14.14 0.31 -11.02
C GLY A 89 13.24 -0.92 -10.88
N ALA A 90 13.57 -1.88 -10.01
CA ALA A 90 12.66 -2.96 -9.65
C ALA A 90 11.30 -2.38 -9.19
N GLU A 91 10.24 -2.87 -9.82
CA GLU A 91 8.90 -2.34 -9.60
C GLU A 91 8.32 -2.85 -8.28
N ILE A 92 7.68 -1.96 -7.52
CA ILE A 92 6.90 -2.32 -6.35
C ILE A 92 5.44 -2.53 -6.76
N ILE A 93 4.91 -3.68 -6.37
CA ILE A 93 3.54 -4.11 -6.62
C ILE A 93 2.86 -4.50 -5.31
N VAL A 94 1.58 -4.83 -5.38
CA VAL A 94 0.96 -5.73 -4.41
C VAL A 94 0.92 -7.15 -4.95
N TYR A 95 1.11 -8.13 -4.07
CA TYR A 95 1.01 -9.55 -4.39
C TYR A 95 0.45 -10.35 -3.23
N ASP A 96 0.05 -11.59 -3.50
CA ASP A 96 -0.39 -12.50 -2.45
C ASP A 96 0.73 -12.74 -1.43
N ARG A 97 0.37 -12.66 -0.14
CA ARG A 97 1.26 -12.88 0.99
C ARG A 97 1.85 -14.29 0.93
N LYS A 98 3.17 -14.38 1.01
CA LYS A 98 3.90 -15.66 1.07
C LYS A 98 4.43 -15.92 2.47
N TYR A 99 4.39 -17.18 2.89
CA TYR A 99 4.86 -17.62 4.21
C TYR A 99 6.30 -18.16 4.18
N GLU A 100 6.81 -18.50 3.00
CA GLU A 100 8.16 -19.00 2.77
C GLU A 100 8.85 -18.16 1.70
N VAL A 101 10.17 -17.98 1.81
CA VAL A 101 11.00 -17.23 0.85
C VAL A 101 10.34 -15.90 0.45
N ASN A 102 10.08 -15.07 1.46
CA ASN A 102 9.26 -13.87 1.34
C ASN A 102 10.03 -12.58 1.66
N SER A 103 11.37 -12.61 1.64
CA SER A 103 12.21 -11.44 1.97
C SER A 103 11.88 -10.20 1.13
N TYR A 104 11.46 -10.38 -0.12
CA TYR A 104 11.01 -9.32 -1.03
C TYR A 104 9.60 -8.78 -0.74
N GLN A 105 8.93 -9.30 0.29
CA GLN A 105 7.69 -8.80 0.89
C GLN A 105 7.90 -8.25 2.30
N MET A 106 9.12 -8.34 2.83
CA MET A 106 9.47 -7.86 4.17
C MET A 106 10.00 -6.43 4.09
N TRP A 107 9.40 -5.55 4.89
CA TRP A 107 9.76 -4.15 4.96
C TRP A 107 10.03 -3.77 6.41
N GLU A 108 11.04 -2.93 6.61
CA GLU A 108 11.26 -2.28 7.89
C GLU A 108 11.41 -0.79 7.69
N SER A 109 10.99 -0.01 8.67
CA SER A 109 11.34 1.40 8.71
C SER A 109 12.67 1.59 9.42
N ARG A 110 13.62 2.25 8.77
CA ARG A 110 14.83 2.76 9.42
C ARG A 110 14.71 4.28 9.59
N GLY A 111 14.73 4.77 10.82
CA GLY A 111 14.64 6.20 11.13
C GLY A 111 14.10 6.51 12.54
N SER A 112 14.51 7.67 13.08
CA SER A 112 14.26 8.10 14.47
C SER A 112 12.79 8.39 14.78
N LYS A 113 12.39 8.09 16.03
CA LYS A 113 11.06 8.27 16.65
C LYS A 113 10.24 9.43 16.06
N ILE A 114 9.12 9.10 15.41
CA ILE A 114 8.06 10.06 15.09
C ILE A 114 7.54 10.57 16.43
N LYS A 115 7.80 11.85 16.77
CA LYS A 115 7.05 12.50 17.85
C LYS A 115 5.60 12.61 17.36
N PRO A 116 4.60 12.09 18.09
CA PRO A 116 3.22 12.31 17.73
C PRO A 116 3.01 13.83 17.68
N LYS A 117 2.57 14.34 16.52
CA LYS A 117 2.07 15.70 16.43
C LYS A 117 0.79 15.68 17.29
N ALA A 118 0.82 16.36 18.44
CA ALA A 118 -0.38 16.56 19.23
C ALA A 118 -1.46 17.13 18.29
N CYS A 119 -2.58 16.43 18.17
CA CYS A 119 -3.81 17.07 17.71
C CYS A 119 -4.09 18.19 18.70
N LEU A 120 -3.96 19.44 18.25
CA LEU A 120 -4.53 20.56 19.00
C LEU A 120 -6.07 20.39 18.99
N PRO A 121 -6.74 20.76 20.09
CA PRO A 121 -8.17 20.55 20.28
C PRO A 121 -9.04 21.23 19.21
#